data_AF-A0A437LIZ5-F1
#
_entry.id   AF-A0A437LIZ5-F1
#
_cell.length_a   1.000
_cell.length_b   1.000
_cell.length_c   1.000
_cell.angle_alpha   90.00
_cell.angle_beta   90.00
_cell.angle_gamma   90.00
#
_symmetry.space_group_name_H-M   'P 1'
#
loop_
_entity.id
_entity.type
_entity.pdbx_description
1 polymer ?
#
loop_
_entity_poly.entity_id
_entity_poly.type
_entity_poly.pdbx_seq_one_letter_code
_entity_poly.pdbx_strand_id
1 'polypeptide(L)'
;MTPAAVVARLEAIATDAERAKLARYGIPDDRAMGIAMRAMQALARQIGRDHALALALWRDGRYEPRTVAVYVADPQAMTAAEMDDWAGDLDSWALCDTAAFHLFDRTPHAWDAVARWTADDRLYVRRAGLATLWGLGSHDEVAEDSRFADALKALAPVAEDTRDHVQKALSMAARSALRRGPLARTAAAALANACASRPETAPRRTAREIRRALA
;
A
#
# COMPACT_ATOMS: atom_id res chain seq x y z
N MET A 1 3.25 22.38 -13.62
CA MET A 1 1.82 22.46 -14.02
C MET A 1 1.02 22.85 -12.78
N THR A 2 -0.03 23.68 -12.85
CA THR A 2 -0.79 24.01 -11.63
C THR A 2 -1.72 22.86 -11.20
N PRO A 3 -2.11 22.75 -9.92
CA PRO A 3 -3.05 21.72 -9.46
C PRO A 3 -4.37 21.76 -10.24
N ALA A 4 -4.93 22.96 -10.45
CA ALA A 4 -6.15 23.14 -11.23
C ALA A 4 -6.02 22.67 -12.68
N ALA A 5 -4.85 22.89 -13.32
CA ALA A 5 -4.62 22.42 -14.68
C ALA A 5 -4.51 20.89 -14.77
N VAL A 6 -3.94 20.24 -13.75
CA VAL A 6 -3.91 18.76 -13.67
C VAL A 6 -5.33 18.22 -13.51
N VAL A 7 -6.10 18.78 -12.58
CA VAL A 7 -7.50 18.40 -12.34
C VAL A 7 -8.34 18.57 -13.60
N ALA A 8 -8.24 19.71 -14.28
CA ALA A 8 -8.98 19.95 -15.53
C ALA A 8 -8.63 18.93 -16.63
N ARG A 9 -7.36 18.48 -16.71
CA ARG A 9 -6.95 17.42 -17.65
C ARG A 9 -7.54 16.07 -17.27
N LEU A 10 -7.62 15.75 -15.98
CA LEU A 10 -8.26 14.53 -15.49
C LEU A 10 -9.77 14.56 -15.81
N GLU A 11 -10.44 15.68 -15.59
CA GLU A 11 -11.86 15.87 -15.91
C GLU A 11 -12.15 15.69 -17.39
N ALA A 12 -11.28 16.22 -18.26
CA ALA A 12 -11.44 16.10 -19.72
C ALA A 12 -11.35 14.67 -20.26
N ILE A 13 -10.79 13.72 -19.49
CA ILE A 13 -10.63 12.31 -19.90
C ILE A 13 -11.44 11.35 -19.03
N ALA A 14 -12.20 11.87 -18.07
CA ALA A 14 -13.04 11.10 -17.17
C ALA A 14 -14.26 10.53 -17.90
N THR A 15 -14.66 9.31 -17.56
CA THR A 15 -15.84 8.66 -18.13
C THR A 15 -16.58 7.82 -17.09
N ASP A 16 -17.91 7.84 -17.14
CA ASP A 16 -18.77 6.99 -16.29
C ASP A 16 -18.46 5.49 -16.47
N ALA A 17 -18.10 5.09 -17.69
CA ALA A 17 -17.76 3.71 -18.01
C ALA A 17 -16.48 3.24 -17.29
N GLU A 18 -15.47 4.10 -17.13
CA GLU A 18 -14.29 3.78 -16.32
C GLU A 18 -14.62 3.86 -14.82
N ARG A 19 -15.44 4.82 -14.38
CA ARG A 19 -15.88 4.90 -12.97
C ARG A 19 -16.59 3.62 -12.54
N ALA A 20 -17.53 3.13 -13.34
CA ALA A 20 -18.30 1.92 -13.05
C ALA A 20 -17.45 0.64 -12.95
N LYS A 21 -16.23 0.61 -13.51
CA LYS A 21 -15.33 -0.55 -13.39
C LYS A 21 -14.78 -0.71 -11.98
N LEU A 22 -14.69 0.37 -11.19
CA LEU A 22 -14.15 0.34 -9.82
C LEU A 22 -14.93 -0.62 -8.92
N ALA A 23 -16.25 -0.67 -9.07
CA ALA A 23 -17.12 -1.58 -8.34
C ALA A 23 -16.74 -3.06 -8.53
N ARG A 24 -16.26 -3.45 -9.72
CA ARG A 24 -15.81 -4.83 -9.99
C ARG A 24 -14.61 -5.24 -9.14
N TYR A 25 -13.85 -4.27 -8.67
CA TYR A 25 -12.68 -4.46 -7.85
C TYR A 25 -12.90 -4.05 -6.38
N GLY A 26 -14.14 -3.71 -6.00
CA GLY A 26 -14.47 -3.26 -4.64
C GLY A 26 -13.77 -1.96 -4.25
N ILE A 27 -13.49 -1.07 -5.21
CA ILE A 27 -12.94 0.26 -4.96
C ILE A 27 -14.13 1.24 -4.86
N PRO A 28 -14.23 2.06 -3.79
CA PRO A 28 -15.25 3.10 -3.68
C PRO A 28 -15.22 4.06 -4.86
N ASP A 29 -16.39 4.41 -5.40
CA ASP A 29 -16.53 5.30 -6.55
C ASP A 29 -17.22 6.65 -6.21
N ASP A 30 -17.57 6.86 -4.94
CA ASP A 30 -18.20 8.08 -4.42
C ASP A 30 -17.34 9.33 -4.62
N ARG A 31 -16.02 9.15 -4.66
CA ARG A 31 -15.02 10.20 -4.91
C ARG A 31 -14.16 9.93 -6.15
N ALA A 32 -14.60 9.05 -7.04
CA ALA A 32 -13.87 8.72 -8.25
C ALA A 32 -14.38 9.51 -9.46
N MET A 33 -13.44 9.99 -10.29
CA MET A 33 -13.71 10.69 -11.54
C MET A 33 -14.04 9.71 -12.67
N GLY A 34 -13.43 8.52 -12.66
CA GLY A 34 -13.58 7.53 -13.72
C GLY A 34 -12.48 7.62 -14.76
N ILE A 35 -11.22 7.42 -14.35
CA ILE A 35 -10.07 7.47 -15.25
C ILE A 35 -9.26 6.19 -15.14
N ALA A 36 -8.87 5.63 -16.29
CA ALA A 36 -8.05 4.42 -16.32
C ALA A 36 -6.66 4.68 -15.72
N MET A 37 -6.14 3.73 -14.93
CA MET A 37 -4.80 3.79 -14.30
C MET A 37 -3.69 4.15 -15.30
N ARG A 38 -3.72 3.58 -16.51
CA ARG A 38 -2.73 3.88 -17.57
C ARG A 38 -2.68 5.37 -17.95
N ALA A 39 -3.83 6.06 -17.92
CA ALA A 39 -3.94 7.46 -18.29
C ALA A 39 -3.44 8.36 -17.15
N MET A 40 -3.75 8.02 -15.89
CA MET A 40 -3.18 8.68 -14.71
C MET A 40 -1.65 8.59 -14.70
N GLN A 41 -1.11 7.40 -14.92
CA GLN A 41 0.34 7.20 -15.02
C GLN A 41 0.97 7.97 -16.19
N ALA A 42 0.29 8.03 -17.34
CA ALA A 42 0.76 8.81 -18.49
C ALA A 42 0.82 10.32 -18.16
N LEU A 43 -0.20 10.85 -17.50
CA LEU A 43 -0.21 12.25 -17.05
C LEU A 43 0.88 12.51 -16.01
N ALA A 44 1.03 11.64 -15.01
CA ALA A 44 2.09 11.76 -14.00
C ALA A 44 3.49 11.75 -14.63
N ARG A 45 3.74 10.89 -15.63
CA ARG A 45 5.00 10.88 -16.38
C ARG A 45 5.26 12.19 -17.13
N GLN A 46 4.23 12.83 -17.68
CA GLN A 46 4.36 14.13 -18.34
C GLN A 46 4.67 15.26 -17.35
N ILE A 47 4.13 15.18 -16.13
CA ILE A 47 4.39 16.14 -15.06
C ILE A 47 5.83 16.00 -14.53
N GLY A 48 6.29 14.75 -14.36
CA GLY A 48 7.57 14.48 -13.69
C GLY A 48 7.45 14.61 -12.17
N ARG A 49 8.59 14.83 -11.51
CA ARG A 49 8.66 14.95 -10.05
C ARG A 49 8.37 16.39 -9.61
N ASP A 50 7.40 16.56 -8.72
CA ASP A 50 7.03 17.86 -8.16
C ASP A 50 6.30 17.67 -6.81
N HIS A 51 7.04 17.67 -5.71
CA HIS A 51 6.48 17.40 -4.38
C HIS A 51 5.43 18.43 -3.95
N ALA A 52 5.65 19.72 -4.25
CA ALA A 52 4.70 20.77 -3.91
C ALA A 52 3.36 20.59 -4.66
N LEU A 53 3.42 20.23 -5.94
CA LEU A 53 2.23 19.87 -6.71
C LEU A 53 1.55 18.63 -6.16
N ALA A 54 2.31 17.59 -5.78
CA ALA A 54 1.74 16.38 -5.22
C ALA A 54 0.98 16.63 -3.90
N LEU A 55 1.54 17.43 -3.00
CA LEU A 55 0.86 17.86 -1.77
C LEU A 55 -0.45 18.60 -2.06
N ALA A 56 -0.45 19.45 -3.09
CA ALA A 56 -1.66 20.17 -3.50
C ALA A 56 -2.71 19.25 -4.14
N LEU A 57 -2.30 18.29 -4.96
CA LEU A 57 -3.20 17.30 -5.57
C LEU A 57 -3.79 16.33 -4.55
N TRP A 58 -3.02 15.94 -3.54
CA TRP A 58 -3.51 15.06 -2.48
C TRP A 58 -4.72 15.65 -1.73
N ARG A 59 -4.67 16.97 -1.48
CA ARG A 59 -5.74 17.74 -0.82
C ARG A 59 -7.04 17.81 -1.61
N ASP A 60 -7.04 17.50 -2.91
CA ASP A 60 -8.26 17.45 -3.71
C ASP A 60 -9.24 16.38 -3.20
N GLY A 61 -8.72 15.31 -2.59
CA GLY A 61 -9.55 14.30 -1.90
C GLY A 61 -10.20 13.27 -2.81
N ARG A 62 -10.24 13.47 -4.14
CA ARG A 62 -10.71 12.47 -5.12
C ARG A 62 -9.64 11.41 -5.39
N TYR A 63 -10.11 10.23 -5.81
CA TYR A 63 -9.26 9.06 -6.02
C TYR A 63 -8.13 9.30 -7.04
N GLU A 64 -8.46 9.88 -8.20
CA GLU A 64 -7.49 10.04 -9.30
C GLU A 64 -6.46 11.16 -9.08
N PRO A 65 -6.82 12.36 -8.58
CA PRO A 65 -5.85 13.37 -8.19
C PRO A 65 -4.88 12.86 -7.11
N ARG A 66 -5.36 12.13 -6.10
CA ARG A 66 -4.51 11.47 -5.10
C ARG A 66 -3.60 10.40 -5.71
N THR A 67 -4.13 9.61 -6.65
CA THR A 67 -3.32 8.62 -7.38
C THR A 67 -2.21 9.28 -8.21
N VAL A 68 -2.50 10.38 -8.92
CA VAL A 68 -1.49 11.16 -9.64
C VAL A 68 -0.48 11.78 -8.66
N ALA A 69 -0.94 12.29 -7.52
CA ALA A 69 -0.06 12.83 -6.48
C ALA A 69 0.98 11.81 -6.03
N VAL A 70 0.60 10.54 -5.81
CA VAL A 70 1.55 9.47 -5.44
C VAL A 70 2.69 9.32 -6.47
N TYR A 71 2.37 9.37 -7.76
CA TYR A 71 3.38 9.23 -8.82
C TYR A 71 4.28 10.47 -8.98
N VAL A 72 3.78 11.65 -8.59
CA VAL A 72 4.46 12.94 -8.75
C VAL A 72 5.27 13.34 -7.51
N ALA A 73 4.85 12.91 -6.31
CA ALA A 73 5.48 13.21 -5.01
C ALA A 73 6.94 12.75 -4.94
N ASP A 74 7.84 13.48 -4.30
CA ASP A 74 9.24 13.07 -4.18
C ASP A 74 9.46 12.25 -2.90
N PRO A 75 9.80 10.95 -2.98
CA PRO A 75 10.01 10.13 -1.79
C PRO A 75 11.18 10.62 -0.92
N GLN A 76 12.14 11.37 -1.49
CA GLN A 76 13.26 11.92 -0.73
C GLN A 76 12.91 13.24 -0.04
N ALA A 77 11.88 13.95 -0.52
CA ALA A 77 11.37 15.16 0.12
C ALA A 77 10.21 14.87 1.09
N MET A 78 9.58 13.70 0.96
CA MET A 78 8.44 13.32 1.80
C MET A 78 8.88 13.13 3.26
N THR A 79 8.32 13.95 4.15
CA THR A 79 8.58 13.84 5.58
C THR A 79 7.78 12.70 6.22
N ALA A 80 8.24 12.20 7.36
CA ALA A 80 7.48 11.22 8.14
C ALA A 80 6.07 11.69 8.51
N ALA A 81 5.91 12.99 8.82
CA ALA A 81 4.60 13.56 9.15
C ALA A 81 3.65 13.59 7.95
N GLU A 82 4.12 14.04 6.78
CA GLU A 82 3.34 13.99 5.54
C GLU A 82 2.94 12.55 5.19
N MET A 83 3.85 11.61 5.41
CA MET A 83 3.63 10.19 5.16
C MET A 83 2.54 9.62 6.07
N ASP A 84 2.59 9.95 7.37
CA ASP A 84 1.58 9.56 8.35
C ASP A 84 0.21 10.20 8.06
N ASP A 85 0.18 11.48 7.66
CA ASP A 85 -1.03 12.18 7.24
C ASP A 85 -1.68 11.50 6.01
N TRP A 86 -0.88 11.18 4.99
CA TRP A 86 -1.36 10.50 3.80
C TRP A 86 -1.87 9.10 4.12
N ALA A 87 -1.21 8.36 5.00
CA ALA A 87 -1.68 7.05 5.44
C ALA A 87 -3.04 7.13 6.16
N GLY A 88 -3.27 8.17 6.96
CA GLY A 88 -4.54 8.44 7.63
C GLY A 88 -5.70 8.75 6.70
N ASP A 89 -5.40 9.28 5.51
CA ASP A 89 -6.36 9.68 4.48
C ASP A 89 -6.80 8.55 3.53
N LEU A 90 -6.15 7.38 3.61
CA LEU A 90 -6.41 6.25 2.72
C LEU A 90 -7.78 5.62 3.00
N ASP A 91 -8.53 5.38 1.92
CA ASP A 91 -9.92 4.92 1.94
C ASP A 91 -10.19 3.74 1.00
N SER A 92 -9.18 3.25 0.28
CA SER A 92 -9.29 2.13 -0.64
C SER A 92 -8.02 1.31 -0.69
N TRP A 93 -8.16 -0.01 -0.89
CA TRP A 93 -7.02 -0.90 -1.03
C TRP A 93 -6.15 -0.53 -2.25
N ALA A 94 -6.75 0.03 -3.30
CA ALA A 94 -6.04 0.41 -4.52
C ALA A 94 -5.15 1.64 -4.31
N LEU A 95 -5.62 2.66 -3.59
CA LEU A 95 -4.79 3.82 -3.25
C LEU A 95 -3.70 3.42 -2.25
N CYS A 96 -4.00 2.57 -1.26
CA CYS A 96 -2.99 2.02 -0.34
C CYS A 96 -1.84 1.36 -1.10
N ASP A 97 -2.15 0.43 -2.00
CA ASP A 97 -1.14 -0.35 -2.71
C ASP A 97 -0.34 0.54 -3.68
N THR A 98 -1.01 1.49 -4.33
CA THR A 98 -0.33 2.48 -5.20
C THR A 98 0.66 3.31 -4.39
N ALA A 99 0.22 3.89 -3.27
CA ALA A 99 1.07 4.71 -2.40
C ALA A 99 2.24 3.90 -1.83
N ALA A 100 1.97 2.67 -1.37
CA ALA A 100 2.98 1.76 -0.85
C ALA A 100 4.12 1.50 -1.83
N PHE A 101 3.80 1.12 -3.08
CA PHE A 101 4.77 0.64 -4.08
C PHE A 101 5.46 1.73 -4.89
N HIS A 102 4.86 2.92 -4.97
CA HIS A 102 5.35 4.00 -5.82
C HIS A 102 5.94 5.17 -5.05
N LEU A 103 5.67 5.27 -3.75
CA LEU A 103 6.11 6.38 -2.91
C LEU A 103 6.68 5.90 -1.57
N PHE A 104 5.85 5.29 -0.73
CA PHE A 104 6.17 5.03 0.68
C PHE A 104 7.39 4.13 0.89
N ASP A 105 7.51 3.03 0.13
CA ASP A 105 8.64 2.10 0.25
C ASP A 105 9.98 2.66 -0.23
N ARG A 106 9.98 3.82 -0.90
CA ARG A 106 11.17 4.52 -1.38
C ARG A 106 11.58 5.68 -0.48
N THR A 107 10.80 5.96 0.55
CA THR A 107 11.14 7.01 1.53
C THR A 107 12.20 6.51 2.52
N PRO A 108 13.02 7.40 3.10
CA PRO A 108 13.93 7.02 4.19
C PRO A 108 13.19 6.57 5.47
N HIS A 109 11.87 6.81 5.56
CA HIS A 109 11.03 6.54 6.72
C HIS A 109 10.25 5.22 6.63
N ALA A 110 10.36 4.50 5.51
CA ALA A 110 9.50 3.37 5.18
C ALA A 110 9.43 2.30 6.28
N TRP A 111 10.58 1.88 6.79
CA TRP A 111 10.67 0.83 7.80
C TRP A 111 10.07 1.25 9.16
N ASP A 112 10.29 2.49 9.58
CA ASP A 112 9.70 3.00 10.81
C ASP A 112 8.18 3.15 10.66
N ALA A 113 7.71 3.58 9.49
CA ALA A 113 6.30 3.65 9.16
C ALA A 113 5.63 2.27 9.17
N VAL A 114 6.29 1.22 8.65
CA VAL A 114 5.80 -0.17 8.76
C VAL A 114 5.53 -0.53 10.21
N ALA A 115 6.47 -0.27 11.12
CA ALA A 115 6.31 -0.61 12.53
C ALA A 115 5.12 0.13 13.17
N ARG A 116 4.98 1.44 12.92
CA ARG A 116 3.87 2.25 13.46
C ARG A 116 2.52 1.86 12.87
N TRP A 117 2.42 1.79 11.55
CA TRP A 117 1.15 1.63 10.86
C TRP A 117 0.57 0.23 11.03
N THR A 118 1.40 -0.81 11.08
CA THR A 118 0.91 -2.18 11.28
C THR A 118 0.31 -2.41 12.67
N ALA A 119 0.67 -1.57 13.65
CA ALA A 119 0.08 -1.55 14.98
C ALA A 119 -1.20 -0.70 15.08
N ASP A 120 -1.51 0.14 14.10
CA ASP A 120 -2.71 0.99 14.08
C ASP A 120 -3.97 0.16 13.79
N ASP A 121 -5.09 0.41 14.48
CA ASP A 121 -6.33 -0.35 14.30
C ASP A 121 -7.16 0.09 13.08
N ARG A 122 -6.92 1.29 12.54
CA ARG A 122 -7.59 1.78 11.34
C ARG A 122 -7.23 0.91 10.15
N LEU A 123 -8.25 0.42 9.43
CA LEU A 123 -8.11 -0.61 8.40
C LEU A 123 -7.06 -0.25 7.34
N TYR A 124 -7.15 0.95 6.77
CA TYR A 124 -6.28 1.35 5.66
C TYR A 124 -4.90 1.82 6.10
N VAL A 125 -4.75 2.33 7.32
CA VAL A 125 -3.43 2.61 7.91
C VAL A 125 -2.68 1.30 8.11
N ARG A 126 -3.32 0.31 8.75
CA ARG A 126 -2.74 -1.04 8.91
C ARG A 126 -2.41 -1.68 7.56
N ARG A 127 -3.33 -1.62 6.60
CA ARG A 127 -3.08 -2.12 5.26
C ARG A 127 -1.89 -1.42 4.62
N ALA A 128 -1.78 -0.09 4.73
CA ALA A 128 -0.65 0.66 4.20
C ALA A 128 0.67 0.19 4.80
N GLY A 129 0.74 -0.04 6.12
CA GLY A 129 1.92 -0.61 6.76
C GLY A 129 2.31 -1.97 6.18
N LEU A 130 1.34 -2.87 6.02
CA LEU A 130 1.57 -4.19 5.42
C LEU A 130 1.97 -4.11 3.93
N ALA A 131 1.32 -3.23 3.16
CA ALA A 131 1.61 -3.01 1.75
C ALA A 131 2.99 -2.37 1.55
N THR A 132 3.41 -1.45 2.43
CA THR A 132 4.77 -0.88 2.43
C THR A 132 5.81 -1.96 2.74
N LEU A 133 5.57 -2.85 3.72
CA LEU A 133 6.45 -4.00 3.96
C LEU A 133 6.50 -4.93 2.73
N TRP A 134 5.37 -5.13 2.06
CA TRP A 134 5.33 -5.87 0.81
C TRP A 134 6.21 -5.20 -0.27
N GLY A 135 6.02 -3.90 -0.50
CA GLY A 135 6.83 -3.09 -1.43
C GLY A 135 8.33 -3.15 -1.12
N LEU A 136 8.71 -2.97 0.15
CA LEU A 136 10.10 -3.16 0.62
C LEU A 136 10.61 -4.58 0.31
N GLY A 137 9.79 -5.62 0.47
CA GLY A 137 10.13 -7.00 0.07
C GLY A 137 10.45 -7.16 -1.43
N SER A 138 9.90 -6.29 -2.27
CA SER A 138 10.15 -6.24 -3.72
C SER A 138 11.29 -5.31 -4.13
N HIS A 139 11.45 -4.16 -3.49
CA HIS A 139 12.31 -3.06 -3.97
C HIS A 139 13.52 -2.75 -3.10
N ASP A 140 13.51 -3.05 -1.79
CA ASP A 140 14.66 -2.79 -0.92
C ASP A 140 15.71 -3.88 -1.14
N GLU A 141 16.68 -3.67 -2.03
CA GLU A 141 17.73 -4.64 -2.32
C GLU A 141 18.86 -4.66 -1.28
N VAL A 142 18.84 -3.73 -0.31
CA VAL A 142 19.93 -3.51 0.64
C VAL A 142 19.61 -4.12 2.02
N ALA A 143 18.35 -4.08 2.45
CA ALA A 143 17.97 -4.59 3.77
C ALA A 143 18.27 -6.09 3.93
N GLU A 144 18.89 -6.40 5.07
CA GLU A 144 19.24 -7.76 5.46
C GLU A 144 18.01 -8.63 5.76
N ASP A 145 18.16 -9.94 5.59
CA ASP A 145 17.15 -10.95 5.93
C ASP A 145 16.61 -10.82 7.36
N SER A 146 17.48 -10.47 8.32
CA SER A 146 17.16 -10.22 9.73
C SER A 146 16.07 -9.15 9.90
N ARG A 147 16.17 -8.05 9.14
CA ARG A 147 15.21 -6.93 9.22
C ARG A 147 13.82 -7.33 8.79
N PHE A 148 13.72 -8.13 7.72
CA PHE A 148 12.43 -8.70 7.28
C PHE A 148 11.90 -9.71 8.29
N ALA A 149 12.77 -10.57 8.85
CA ALA A 149 12.37 -11.52 9.88
C ALA A 149 11.79 -10.83 11.11
N ASP A 150 12.41 -9.75 11.58
CA ASP A 150 11.95 -9.00 12.75
C ASP A 150 10.64 -8.27 12.48
N ALA A 151 10.47 -7.66 11.30
CA ALA A 151 9.21 -7.10 10.89
C ALA A 151 8.09 -8.15 10.87
N LEU A 152 8.32 -9.34 10.31
CA LEU A 152 7.32 -10.42 10.29
C LEU A 152 6.96 -10.93 11.68
N LYS A 153 7.94 -11.03 12.60
CA LYS A 153 7.68 -11.41 14.00
C LYS A 153 6.76 -10.39 14.69
N ALA A 154 6.98 -9.09 14.44
CA ALA A 154 6.16 -8.02 14.98
C ALA A 154 4.70 -8.07 14.49
N LEU A 155 4.41 -8.74 13.36
CA LEU A 155 3.05 -8.90 12.83
C LEU A 155 2.24 -10.02 13.50
N ALA A 156 2.77 -10.73 14.50
CA ALA A 156 2.03 -11.78 15.19
C ALA A 156 0.64 -11.35 15.71
N PRO A 157 0.46 -10.14 16.30
CA PRO A 157 -0.87 -9.66 16.70
C PRO A 157 -1.82 -9.40 15.52
N VAL A 158 -1.28 -9.10 14.32
CA VAL A 158 -2.09 -8.85 13.12
C VAL A 158 -2.77 -10.13 12.62
N ALA A 159 -2.31 -11.31 13.05
CA ALA A 159 -3.01 -12.57 12.80
C ALA A 159 -4.45 -12.59 13.37
N GLU A 160 -4.74 -11.77 14.39
CA GLU A 160 -6.08 -11.65 14.99
C GLU A 160 -7.04 -10.78 14.17
N ASP A 161 -6.52 -10.00 13.23
CA ASP A 161 -7.34 -9.13 12.38
C ASP A 161 -8.13 -9.96 11.37
N THR A 162 -9.45 -9.87 11.40
CA THR A 162 -10.33 -10.71 10.56
C THR A 162 -10.69 -10.05 9.23
N ARG A 163 -10.27 -8.80 9.01
CA ARG A 163 -10.66 -7.99 7.85
C ARG A 163 -9.89 -8.45 6.61
N ASP A 164 -10.61 -8.79 5.54
CA ASP A 164 -10.02 -9.37 4.32
C ASP A 164 -8.93 -8.50 3.69
N HIS A 165 -9.09 -7.18 3.71
CA HIS A 165 -8.07 -6.26 3.20
C HIS A 165 -6.78 -6.28 4.02
N VAL A 166 -6.85 -6.46 5.34
CA VAL A 166 -5.66 -6.59 6.19
C VAL A 166 -5.01 -7.95 5.96
N GLN A 167 -5.80 -9.02 6.02
CA GLN A 167 -5.31 -10.39 5.84
C GLN A 167 -4.68 -10.62 4.46
N LYS A 168 -5.25 -10.03 3.41
CA LYS A 168 -4.65 -10.10 2.08
C LYS A 168 -3.28 -9.43 2.02
N ALA A 169 -3.13 -8.24 2.60
CA ALA A 169 -1.86 -7.54 2.63
C ALA A 169 -0.82 -8.27 3.50
N LEU A 170 -1.25 -8.84 4.63
CA LEU A 170 -0.42 -9.68 5.50
C LEU A 170 0.18 -10.87 4.74
N SER A 171 -0.67 -11.58 3.97
CA SER A 171 -0.21 -12.69 3.13
C SER A 171 0.82 -12.24 2.10
N MET A 172 0.56 -11.12 1.41
CA MET A 172 1.46 -10.62 0.38
C MET A 172 2.82 -10.16 0.95
N ALA A 173 2.82 -9.46 2.09
CA ALA A 173 4.03 -9.04 2.79
C ALA A 173 4.87 -10.23 3.26
N ALA A 174 4.23 -11.23 3.89
CA ALA A 174 4.92 -12.46 4.31
C ALA A 174 5.52 -13.22 3.14
N ARG A 175 4.80 -13.30 2.01
CA ARG A 175 5.25 -14.00 0.81
C ARG A 175 6.39 -13.27 0.10
N SER A 176 6.37 -11.94 0.03
CA SER A 176 7.46 -11.18 -0.59
C SER A 176 8.76 -11.31 0.22
N ALA A 177 8.67 -11.37 1.55
CA ALA A 177 9.83 -11.55 2.43
C ALA A 177 10.51 -12.94 2.28
N LEU A 178 9.85 -13.96 1.72
CA LEU A 178 10.44 -15.30 1.61
C LEU A 178 11.70 -15.37 0.73
N ARG A 179 11.87 -14.41 -0.20
CA ARG A 179 13.04 -14.31 -1.07
C ARG A 179 14.28 -13.78 -0.34
N ARG A 180 14.13 -13.29 0.88
CA ARG A 180 15.18 -12.59 1.64
C ARG A 180 16.17 -13.54 2.27
N GLY A 181 15.70 -14.66 2.82
CA GLY A 181 16.57 -15.67 3.39
C GLY A 181 15.91 -16.54 4.46
N PRO A 182 16.71 -17.40 5.12
CA PRO A 182 16.22 -18.38 6.08
C PRO A 182 15.54 -17.77 7.31
N LEU A 183 15.96 -16.59 7.78
CA LEU A 183 15.37 -15.93 8.96
C LEU A 183 13.96 -15.45 8.62
N ALA A 184 13.77 -14.77 7.47
CA ALA A 184 12.45 -14.33 7.03
C ALA A 184 11.51 -15.51 6.76
N ARG A 185 12.01 -16.61 6.16
CA ARG A 185 11.22 -17.83 5.95
C ARG A 185 10.76 -18.44 7.28
N THR A 186 11.63 -18.48 8.29
CA THR A 186 11.29 -18.98 9.63
C THR A 186 10.23 -18.11 10.29
N ALA A 187 10.38 -16.77 10.24
CA ALA A 187 9.40 -15.84 10.77
C ALA A 187 8.03 -15.95 10.04
N ALA A 188 8.04 -16.09 8.71
CA ALA A 188 6.82 -16.30 7.93
C ALA A 188 6.11 -17.62 8.29
N ALA A 189 6.85 -18.70 8.55
CA ALA A 189 6.28 -19.96 9.01
C ALA A 189 5.59 -19.82 10.38
N ALA A 190 6.22 -19.09 11.32
CA ALA A 190 5.63 -18.78 12.62
C ALA A 190 4.34 -17.95 12.48
N LEU A 191 4.36 -16.91 11.63
CA LEU A 191 3.18 -16.09 11.34
C LEU A 191 2.04 -16.92 10.71
N ALA A 192 2.37 -17.83 9.79
CA ALA A 192 1.38 -18.73 9.20
C ALA A 192 0.76 -19.66 10.26
N ASN A 193 1.52 -20.13 11.25
CA ASN A 193 0.99 -20.92 12.36
C ASN A 193 0.06 -20.09 13.26
N ALA A 194 0.44 -18.85 13.57
CA ALA A 194 -0.42 -17.92 14.32
C ALA A 194 -1.76 -17.72 13.59
N CYS A 195 -1.72 -17.44 12.28
CA CYS A 195 -2.92 -17.29 11.45
C CYS A 195 -3.77 -18.57 11.35
N ALA A 196 -3.13 -19.76 11.30
CA ALA A 196 -3.83 -21.04 11.22
C ALA A 196 -4.56 -21.41 12.52
N SER A 197 -4.09 -20.90 13.66
CA SER A 197 -4.74 -21.12 14.97
C SER A 197 -6.07 -20.37 15.13
N ARG A 198 -6.34 -19.39 14.26
CA ARG A 198 -7.56 -18.58 14.32
C ARG A 198 -8.76 -19.33 13.75
N PRO A 199 -9.97 -19.19 14.33
CA PRO A 199 -11.17 -19.84 13.81
C PRO A 199 -11.67 -19.21 12.50
N GLU A 200 -11.36 -17.94 12.24
CA GLU A 200 -11.91 -17.20 11.10
C GLU A 200 -11.32 -17.66 9.76
N THR A 201 -12.12 -17.47 8.71
CA THR A 201 -11.77 -17.91 7.36
C THR A 201 -10.60 -17.10 6.78
N ALA A 202 -10.53 -15.80 7.03
CA ALA A 202 -9.52 -14.91 6.44
C ALA A 202 -8.10 -15.22 6.94
N PRO A 203 -7.79 -15.28 8.25
CA PRO A 203 -6.47 -15.72 8.73
C PRO A 203 -6.11 -17.14 8.30
N ARG A 204 -7.05 -18.10 8.34
CA ARG A 204 -6.78 -19.47 7.85
C ARG A 204 -6.42 -19.51 6.37
N ARG A 205 -7.02 -18.63 5.55
CA ARG A 205 -6.65 -18.47 4.13
C ARG A 205 -5.23 -17.91 4.00
N THR A 206 -4.91 -16.85 4.74
CA THR A 206 -3.56 -16.28 4.81
C THR A 206 -2.52 -17.33 5.16
N ALA A 207 -2.77 -18.15 6.18
CA ALA A 207 -1.88 -19.23 6.58
C ALA A 207 -1.62 -20.24 5.45
N ARG A 208 -2.66 -20.65 4.71
CA ARG A 208 -2.51 -21.56 3.56
C ARG A 208 -1.71 -20.93 2.43
N GLU A 209 -1.95 -19.64 2.13
CA GLU A 209 -1.20 -18.91 1.10
C GLU A 209 0.29 -18.80 1.45
N ILE A 210 0.63 -18.51 2.70
CA ILE A 210 2.03 -18.43 3.17
C ILE A 210 2.69 -19.81 3.14
N ARG A 211 2.04 -20.84 3.70
CA ARG A 211 2.58 -22.22 3.70
C ARG A 211 2.82 -22.75 2.30
N ARG A 212 1.92 -22.47 1.35
CA ARG A 212 2.09 -22.86 -0.07
C ARG A 212 3.31 -22.20 -0.71
N ALA A 213 3.66 -20.98 -0.31
CA ALA A 213 4.82 -20.27 -0.83
C ALA A 213 6.15 -20.68 -0.15
N LEU A 214 6.07 -21.33 1.01
CA LEU A 214 7.22 -21.88 1.73
C LEU A 214 7.63 -23.27 1.23
N ALA A 215 6.68 -24.02 0.65
CA ALA A 215 6.91 -25.33 0.01
C ALA A 215 7.69 -25.16 -1.29
#